data_AF-A0A8T2BEH2-F1
#
_entry.id   AF-A0A8T2BEH2-F1
#
_cell.length_a   1.000
_cell.length_b   1.000
_cell.length_c   1.000
_cell.angle_alpha   90.00
_cell.angle_beta   90.00
_cell.angle_gamma   90.00
#
_symmetry.space_group_name_H-M   'P 1'
#
loop_
_entity.id
_entity.type
_entity.pdbx_description
1 polymer ?
#
loop_
_entity_poly.entity_id
_entity_poly.type
_entity_poly.pdbx_seq_one_letter_code
_entity_poly.pdbx_strand_id
1 'polypeptide(L)'
;MLVEITERAMAHCDKKDVLIVGGVGCNERLQEMMRTMCSERDGKLFATDDRYCIDNGAMIAYAGLLGFVNAVVATDSGVVAAITMSVDSGGGCFA
;
A
#
# COMPACT_ATOMS: atom_id res chain seq x y z
N MET A 1 -12.16 -5.32 14.19
CA MET A 1 -12.73 -4.25 13.36
C MET A 1 -11.98 -4.07 12.03
N LEU A 2 -10.64 -4.08 11.97
CA LEU A 2 -9.89 -3.90 10.70
C LEU A 2 -10.22 -4.93 9.61
N VAL A 3 -10.31 -6.22 9.96
CA VAL A 3 -10.64 -7.28 8.98
C VAL A 3 -12.03 -7.07 8.35
N GLU A 4 -13.04 -6.74 9.16
CA GLU A 4 -14.41 -6.53 8.70
C GLU A 4 -14.54 -5.33 7.74
N ILE A 5 -13.88 -4.21 8.05
CA ILE A 5 -13.92 -3.05 7.14
C ILE A 5 -13.19 -3.32 5.84
N THR A 6 -12.06 -4.04 5.89
CA THR A 6 -11.33 -4.46 4.69
C THR A 6 -12.16 -5.42 3.85
N GLU A 7 -12.82 -6.38 4.49
CA GLU A 7 -13.72 -7.32 3.81
C GLU A 7 -14.87 -6.59 3.08
N ARG A 8 -15.48 -5.59 3.73
CA ARG A 8 -16.51 -4.75 3.09
C ARG A 8 -15.96 -3.95 1.93
N ALA A 9 -14.76 -3.38 2.07
CA ALA A 9 -14.10 -2.64 1.00
C ALA A 9 -13.75 -3.55 -0.19
N MET A 10 -13.30 -4.78 0.05
CA MET A 10 -13.04 -5.78 -0.99
C MET A 10 -14.31 -6.09 -1.79
N ALA A 11 -15.43 -6.33 -1.11
CA ALA A 11 -16.72 -6.55 -1.75
C ALA A 11 -17.19 -5.33 -2.54
N HIS A 12 -16.92 -4.12 -2.04
CA HIS A 12 -17.30 -2.87 -2.71
C HIS A 12 -16.46 -2.57 -3.96
N CYS A 13 -15.17 -2.90 -3.93
CA CYS A 13 -14.23 -2.64 -5.02
C CYS A 13 -14.08 -3.81 -6.01
N ASP A 14 -14.84 -4.89 -5.83
CA ASP A 14 -14.74 -6.16 -6.56
C ASP A 14 -13.29 -6.67 -6.63
N LYS A 15 -12.62 -6.69 -5.46
CA LYS A 15 -11.23 -7.18 -5.31
C LYS A 15 -11.20 -8.44 -4.47
N LYS A 16 -10.36 -9.38 -4.89
CA LYS A 16 -10.13 -10.65 -4.19
C LYS A 16 -8.90 -10.63 -3.30
N ASP A 17 -7.91 -9.82 -3.65
CA ASP A 17 -6.63 -9.79 -2.94
C ASP A 17 -6.50 -8.55 -2.05
N VAL A 18 -5.76 -8.71 -0.96
CA VAL A 18 -5.45 -7.64 0.00
C VAL A 18 -3.94 -7.51 0.12
N LEU A 19 -3.46 -6.27 0.09
CA LEU A 19 -2.09 -5.93 0.47
C LEU A 19 -2.13 -5.19 1.81
N ILE A 20 -1.39 -5.67 2.80
CA ILE A 20 -1.21 -4.99 4.09
C ILE A 20 0.17 -4.33 4.16
N VAL A 21 0.19 -3.04 4.48
CA VAL A 21 1.40 -2.21 4.59
C VAL A 21 1.34 -1.33 5.83
N GLY A 22 2.43 -0.61 6.12
CA GLY A 22 2.58 0.22 7.31
C GLY A 22 3.04 -0.58 8.52
N GLY A 23 3.56 0.11 9.54
CA GLY A 23 4.18 -0.56 10.70
C GLY A 23 3.25 -1.50 11.47
N VAL A 24 1.93 -1.26 11.47
CA VAL A 24 0.94 -2.16 12.08
C VAL A 24 0.72 -3.43 11.25
N GLY A 25 1.06 -3.40 9.96
CA GLY A 25 1.03 -4.55 9.05
C GLY A 25 2.00 -5.66 9.43
N CYS A 26 3.06 -5.38 10.19
CA CYS A 26 3.98 -6.38 10.75
C CYS A 26 3.34 -7.27 11.84
N ASN A 27 2.13 -6.96 12.29
CA ASN A 27 1.48 -7.74 13.34
C ASN A 27 1.03 -9.11 12.81
N GLU A 28 1.73 -10.16 13.24
CA GLU A 28 1.48 -11.54 12.78
C GLU A 28 0.04 -12.00 13.03
N ARG A 29 -0.57 -11.59 14.16
CA ARG A 29 -1.96 -11.95 14.47
C ARG A 29 -2.94 -11.29 13.52
N LEU A 30 -2.70 -10.03 13.15
CA LEU A 30 -3.51 -9.34 12.14
C LEU A 30 -3.36 -9.99 10.77
N GLN A 31 -2.13 -10.34 10.38
CA GLN A 31 -1.88 -11.04 9.12
C GLN A 31 -2.59 -12.40 9.08
N GLU A 32 -2.58 -13.17 10.18
CA GLU A 32 -3.28 -14.45 10.27
C GLU A 32 -4.79 -14.27 10.07
N MET A 33 -5.41 -13.33 10.77
CA MET A 33 -6.84 -13.05 10.65
C MET A 33 -7.23 -12.58 9.24
N MET A 34 -6.42 -11.70 8.63
CA MET A 34 -6.60 -11.25 7.25
C MET A 34 -6.45 -12.40 6.25
N ARG A 35 -5.49 -13.31 6.48
CA ARG A 35 -5.22 -14.45 5.60
C ARG A 35 -6.39 -15.43 5.58
N THR A 36 -6.98 -15.73 6.74
CA THR A 36 -8.21 -16.54 6.82
C THR A 36 -9.34 -15.90 6.03
N MET A 37 -9.63 -14.61 6.27
CA MET A 37 -10.70 -13.89 5.57
C MET A 37 -10.50 -13.87 4.04
N CYS A 38 -9.26 -13.62 3.57
CA CYS A 38 -8.97 -13.66 2.14
C CYS A 38 -9.16 -15.07 1.55
N SER A 39 -8.72 -16.12 2.27
CA SER A 39 -8.82 -17.50 1.79
C SER A 39 -10.26 -17.99 1.64
N GLU A 40 -11.18 -17.54 2.50
CA GLU A 40 -12.62 -17.86 2.42
C GLU A 40 -13.28 -17.25 1.17
N ARG A 41 -12.60 -16.30 0.51
CA ARG A 41 -13.06 -15.55 -0.67
C ARG A 41 -12.26 -15.86 -1.93
N ASP A 42 -11.50 -16.97 -1.94
CA ASP A 42 -10.58 -17.35 -3.02
C ASP A 42 -9.54 -16.26 -3.34
N GLY A 43 -9.18 -15.48 -2.33
CA GLY A 43 -8.25 -14.36 -2.38
C GLY A 43 -6.91 -14.64 -1.70
N LYS A 44 -5.97 -13.73 -1.87
CA LYS A 44 -4.64 -13.79 -1.25
C LYS A 44 -4.35 -12.54 -0.41
N LEU A 45 -3.75 -12.78 0.76
CA LEU A 45 -3.10 -11.74 1.53
C LEU A 45 -1.63 -11.63 1.11
N PHE A 46 -1.23 -10.43 0.70
CA PHE A 46 0.15 -10.02 0.57
C PHE A 46 0.54 -9.21 1.79
N ALA A 47 1.55 -9.67 2.51
CA ALA A 47 2.19 -8.94 3.60
C ALA A 47 3.67 -8.77 3.25
N THR A 48 4.17 -7.55 3.39
CA THR A 48 5.57 -7.25 3.11
C THR A 48 6.44 -7.65 4.31
N ASP A 49 7.71 -7.98 4.05
CA ASP A 49 8.71 -8.18 5.10
C ASP A 49 8.77 -6.95 6.02
N ASP A 50 8.95 -7.18 7.33
CA ASP A 50 8.95 -6.12 8.34
C ASP A 50 9.92 -4.97 8.02
N ARG A 51 11.02 -5.25 7.31
CA ARG A 51 12.00 -4.24 6.86
C ARG A 51 11.42 -3.23 5.87
N TYR A 52 10.37 -3.61 5.15
CA TYR A 52 9.71 -2.79 4.13
C TYR A 52 8.33 -2.30 4.55
N CYS A 53 7.76 -2.85 5.63
CA CYS A 53 6.50 -2.37 6.20
C CYS A 53 6.64 -1.05 6.97
N ILE A 54 7.82 -0.78 7.52
CA ILE A 54 8.15 0.48 8.20
C ILE A 54 8.71 1.47 7.19
N ASP A 55 8.47 2.77 7.42
CA ASP A 55 8.95 3.84 6.58
C ASP A 55 10.44 3.70 6.25
N ASN A 56 10.75 3.58 4.96
CA ASN A 56 12.10 3.36 4.47
C ASN A 56 12.36 4.13 3.17
N GLY A 57 13.63 4.45 2.90
CA GLY A 57 14.00 5.15 1.67
C GLY A 57 13.74 4.34 0.38
N ALA A 58 13.59 3.02 0.47
CA ALA A 58 13.40 2.16 -0.70
C ALA A 58 12.00 2.33 -1.31
N MET A 59 10.94 2.50 -0.51
CA MET A 59 9.59 2.75 -1.02
C MET A 59 9.51 4.10 -1.76
N ILE A 60 10.21 5.13 -1.27
CA ILE A 60 10.32 6.45 -1.92
C ILE A 60 11.08 6.33 -3.24
N ALA A 61 12.25 5.67 -3.23
CA ALA A 61 13.06 5.49 -4.44
C ALA A 61 12.29 4.69 -5.51
N TYR A 62 11.57 3.64 -5.11
CA TYR A 62 10.79 2.82 -6.01
C TYR A 62 9.56 3.56 -6.56
N ALA A 63 8.82 4.30 -5.73
CA ALA A 63 7.72 5.13 -6.18
C ALA A 63 8.19 6.24 -7.14
N GLY A 64 9.33 6.88 -6.85
CA GLY A 64 9.95 7.87 -7.74
C GLY A 64 10.39 7.27 -9.07
N LEU A 65 11.01 6.08 -9.05
CA LEU A 65 11.37 5.35 -10.27
C LEU A 65 10.12 4.99 -11.08
N LEU A 66 9.06 4.46 -10.44
CA LEU A 66 7.79 4.17 -11.10
C LEU A 66 7.16 5.42 -11.71
N GLY A 67 7.20 6.55 -11.02
CA GLY A 67 6.72 7.84 -11.54
C GLY A 67 7.53 8.30 -12.76
N PHE A 68 8.85 8.15 -12.72
CA PHE A 68 9.74 8.51 -13.83
C PHE A 68 9.51 7.61 -15.06
N VAL A 69 9.49 6.29 -14.90
CA VAL A 69 9.33 5.34 -16.03
C VAL A 69 7.93 5.42 -16.65
N ASN A 70 6.92 5.79 -15.88
CA ASN A 70 5.55 5.98 -16.36
C ASN A 70 5.26 7.44 -16.81
N ALA A 71 6.28 8.30 -16.86
CA ALA A 71 6.18 9.71 -17.25
C ALA A 71 5.16 10.53 -16.44
N VAL A 72 4.93 10.16 -15.18
CA VAL A 72 4.05 10.88 -14.22
C VAL A 72 4.81 11.99 -13.49
N VAL A 73 6.15 11.92 -13.45
CA VAL A 73 7.02 12.90 -12.79
C VAL A 73 8.04 13.45 -13.81
N ALA A 74 8.08 14.77 -13.99
CA ALA A 74 9.04 15.44 -14.86
C ALA A 74 10.38 15.71 -14.13
N THR A 75 11.49 15.75 -14.88
CA THR A 75 12.85 16.02 -14.37
C THR A 75 13.12 17.50 -14.12
N ASP A 76 12.09 18.32 -13.94
CA ASP A 76 12.28 19.74 -13.67
C ASP A 76 13.01 19.86 -12.33
N SER A 77 14.08 20.66 -12.29
CA SER A 77 15.06 20.77 -11.20
C SER A 77 14.51 21.15 -9.81
N GLY A 78 13.19 21.24 -9.64
CA GLY A 78 12.51 21.57 -8.40
C GLY A 78 12.10 20.31 -7.64
N VAL A 79 12.78 20.01 -6.53
CA VAL A 79 12.24 19.09 -5.52
C VAL A 79 11.18 19.84 -4.72
N VAL A 80 9.91 19.50 -4.92
CA VAL A 80 8.82 20.04 -4.10
C VAL A 80 8.52 19.06 -2.98
N ALA A 81 8.85 19.44 -1.75
CA ALA A 81 8.40 18.71 -0.56
C ALA A 81 6.93 19.06 -0.29
N ALA A 82 6.02 18.13 -0.55
CA ALA A 82 4.62 18.26 -0.17
C ALA A 82 4.43 17.70 1.26
N ILE A 83 3.92 18.53 2.17
CA ILE A 83 3.65 18.13 3.58
C ILE A 83 2.31 17.39 3.70
N THR A 84 1.41 17.57 2.72
CA THR A 84 0.15 16.82 2.62
C THR A 84 -0.05 16.35 1.18
N MET A 85 -0.35 15.06 1.02
CA MET A 85 -0.64 14.43 -0.26
C MET A 85 -1.88 13.55 -0.10
N SER A 86 -2.87 13.73 -0.96
CA SER A 86 -4.02 12.81 -1.04
C SER A 86 -3.68 11.64 -1.95
N VAL A 87 -4.21 10.46 -1.63
CA VAL A 87 -4.02 9.27 -2.46
C VAL A 87 -4.80 9.40 -3.79
N ASP A 88 -5.85 10.22 -3.80
CA ASP A 88 -6.75 10.38 -4.95
C ASP A 88 -6.23 11.36 -6.01
N SER A 89 -5.15 12.10 -5.74
CA SER A 89 -4.66 13.14 -6.66
C SER A 89 -3.83 12.61 -7.85
N GLY A 90 -3.83 11.30 -8.09
CA GLY A 90 -3.27 10.67 -9.30
C GLY A 90 -1.74 10.72 -9.43
N GLY A 91 -1.03 11.30 -8.46
CA GLY A 91 0.43 11.47 -8.46
C GLY A 91 1.11 11.15 -7.13
N GLY A 92 0.47 10.35 -6.27
CA GLY A 92 0.90 10.14 -4.89
C GLY A 92 2.16 9.30 -4.72
N CYS A 93 3.29 9.91 -4.36
CA CYS A 93 4.44 9.20 -3.81
C CYS A 93 4.06 8.75 -2.38
N PHE A 94 4.09 7.44 -2.12
CA PHE A 94 3.79 6.86 -0.81
C PHE A 94 5.02 6.97 0.07
N ALA A 95 4.94 7.81 1.10
CA ALA A 95 5.81 7.77 2.27
C ALA A 95 5.10 7.01 3.40
#